data_AF-A0A8T0MNP8-F1
#
_entry.id   AF-A0A8T0MNP8-F1
#
_cell.length_a   1.000
_cell.length_b   1.000
_cell.length_c   1.000
_cell.angle_alpha   90.00
_cell.angle_beta   90.00
_cell.angle_gamma   90.00
#
_symmetry.space_group_name_H-M   'P 1'
#
loop_
_entity.id
_entity.type
_entity.pdbx_description
1 polymer ?
#
loop_
_entity_poly.entity_id
_entity_poly.type
_entity_poly.pdbx_seq_one_letter_code
_entity_poly.pdbx_strand_id
1 'polypeptide(L)' 'MQKQHRKGFNSLCILGAWTLWKHRNNCVFEGSAPNLQAAVQDFKDEAHVWQFAGAKGLSTLCLELGVPQV' A
#
# COMPACT_ATOMS: atom_id res chain seq x y z
N MET A 1 -0.87 -24.54 6.66
CA MET A 1 -1.46 -23.73 5.57
C MET A 1 -1.90 -22.30 5.99
N GLN A 2 -1.34 -21.64 7.03
CA GLN A 2 -1.90 -20.35 7.53
C GLN A 2 -0.89 -19.28 8.01
N LYS A 3 0.42 -19.56 8.09
CA LYS A 3 1.39 -18.58 8.64
C LYS A 3 1.94 -17.57 7.62
N GLN A 4 1.96 -17.92 6.32
CA GLN A 4 2.57 -17.10 5.28
C GLN A 4 1.60 -16.05 4.71
N HIS A 5 0.33 -16.40 4.51
CA HIS A 5 -0.74 -15.45 4.09
C HIS A 5 -0.99 -14.35 5.14
N ARG A 6 -0.97 -14.69 6.43
CA ARG A 6 -1.18 -13.70 7.50
C ARG A 6 -0.11 -12.62 7.56
N LYS A 7 1.14 -12.96 7.23
CA LYS A 7 2.26 -12.00 7.21
C LYS A 7 2.11 -10.99 6.08
N GLY A 8 1.83 -11.45 4.86
CA GLY A 8 1.63 -10.56 3.71
C GLY A 8 0.44 -9.63 3.91
N PHE A 9 -0.67 -10.15 4.43
CA PHE A 9 -1.89 -9.36 4.67
C PHE A 9 -1.68 -8.30 5.75
N ASN A 10 -1.01 -8.62 6.86
CA ASN A 10 -0.69 -7.63 7.89
C ASN A 10 0.18 -6.50 7.33
N SER A 11 1.20 -6.81 6.52
CA SER A 11 2.02 -5.80 5.85
C SER A 11 1.19 -4.92 4.91
N LEU A 12 0.26 -5.50 4.16
CA LEU A 12 -0.64 -4.77 3.28
C LEU A 12 -1.58 -3.83 4.05
N CYS A 13 -2.15 -4.29 5.18
CA CYS A 13 -2.97 -3.45 6.05
C CYS A 13 -2.16 -2.30 6.67
N ILE A 14 -0.93 -2.56 7.10
CA ILE A 14 -0.03 -1.53 7.66
C ILE A 14 0.29 -0.50 6.57
N LEU A 15 0.61 -0.93 5.34
CA LEU A 15 0.84 -0.03 4.21
C LEU A 15 -0.40 0.82 3.90
N GLY A 16 -1.59 0.21 3.84
CA GLY A 16 -2.83 0.95 3.57
C GLY A 16 -3.13 1.99 4.65
N ALA A 17 -2.96 1.63 5.93
CA ALA A 17 -3.12 2.56 7.04
C ALA A 17 -2.07 3.68 7.03
N TRP A 18 -0.82 3.35 6.69
CA TRP A 18 0.29 4.32 6.59
C TRP A 18 0.05 5.33 5.47
N THR A 19 -0.32 4.89 4.27
CA THR A 19 -0.64 5.78 3.15
C THR A 19 -1.82 6.68 3.48
N LEU A 20 -2.88 6.15 4.09
CA LEU A 20 -4.04 6.95 4.48
C LEU A 20 -3.67 8.00 5.54
N TRP A 21 -2.83 7.65 6.50
CA TRP A 21 -2.32 8.59 7.50
C TRP A 21 -1.52 9.72 6.85
N LYS A 22 -0.60 9.38 5.94
CA LYS A 22 0.24 10.35 5.22
C LYS A 22 -0.61 11.31 4.36
N HIS A 23 -1.58 10.77 3.62
CA HIS A 23 -2.53 11.55 2.82
C HIS A 23 -3.37 12.50 3.67
N ARG A 24 -3.88 12.01 4.81
CA ARG A 24 -4.64 12.82 5.77
C ARG A 24 -3.79 13.96 6.35
N ASN A 25 -2.52 13.69 6.68
CA ASN A 25 -1.60 14.72 7.14
C ASN A 25 -1.35 15.77 6.05
N ASN A 26 -1.07 15.39 4.81
CA ASN A 26 -0.93 16.36 3.72
C ASN A 26 -2.19 17.23 3.55
N CYS A 27 -3.39 16.64 3.64
CA CYS A 27 -4.62 17.42 3.54
C CYS A 27 -4.77 18.45 4.67
N VAL A 28 -4.35 18.09 5.89
CA VAL A 28 -4.48 18.94 7.08
C VAL A 28 -3.38 20.00 7.16
N PHE A 29 -2.14 19.65 6.82
CA PHE A 29 -0.97 20.52 6.98
C PHE A 29 -0.63 21.34 5.73
N GLU A 30 -0.78 20.77 4.53
CA GLU A 30 -0.46 21.41 3.26
C GLU A 30 -1.70 22.01 2.57
N GLY A 31 -2.89 21.83 3.16
CA GLY A 31 -4.16 22.28 2.59
C GLY A 31 -4.53 21.57 1.28
N SER A 32 -3.93 20.40 1.00
CA SER A 32 -4.25 19.64 -0.19
C SER A 32 -5.68 19.10 -0.13
N ALA A 33 -6.37 19.09 -1.27
CA ALA A 33 -7.72 18.53 -1.33
C ALA A 33 -7.67 17.01 -1.11
N PRO A 34 -8.62 16.43 -0.34
CA PRO A 34 -8.68 14.99 -0.14
C PRO A 34 -8.93 14.29 -1.49
N ASN A 35 -7.89 13.65 -2.02
CA ASN A 35 -7.94 12.91 -3.27
C ASN A 35 -7.69 11.42 -3.04
N LEU A 36 -8.72 10.61 -3.22
CA LEU A 36 -8.63 9.15 -3.07
C LEU A 36 -7.74 8.51 -4.14
N GLN A 37 -7.75 9.02 -5.38
CA GLN A 37 -6.89 8.48 -6.44
C GLN A 37 -5.41 8.71 -6.12
N ALA A 38 -5.06 9.87 -5.57
CA ALA A 38 -3.70 10.17 -5.13
C ALA A 38 -3.26 9.20 -4.02
N ALA A 39 -4.09 8.99 -2.99
CA ALA A 39 -3.80 8.04 -1.92
C ALA A 39 -3.68 6.59 -2.43
N VAL A 40 -4.51 6.18 -3.40
CA VAL A 40 -4.41 4.85 -4.01
C VAL A 40 -3.15 4.70 -4.85
N GLN A 41 -2.72 5.75 -5.55
CA GLN A 41 -1.49 5.74 -6.34
C GLN A 41 -0.26 5.66 -5.42
N ASP A 42 -0.20 6.49 -4.36
CA ASP A 42 0.88 6.45 -3.37
C ASP A 42 0.99 5.05 -2.72
N PHE A 43 -0.14 4.39 -2.46
CA PHE A 43 -0.16 3.03 -1.93
C PHE A 43 0.45 2.03 -2.91
N LYS A 44 0.14 2.14 -4.22
CA LYS A 44 0.70 1.26 -5.26
C LYS A 44 2.20 1.46 -5.40
N ASP A 45 2.65 2.71 -5.43
CA ASP A 45 4.06 3.07 -5.58
C ASP A 45 4.88 2.53 -4.39
N GLU A 46 4.36 2.68 -3.16
CA GLU A 46 5.02 2.20 -1.96
C GLU A 46 4.99 0.66 -1.87
N ALA A 47 3.89 0.02 -2.30
CA ALA A 47 3.83 -1.43 -2.45
C ALA A 47 4.87 -1.95 -3.47
N HIS A 48 5.04 -1.28 -4.60
CA HIS A 48 6.06 -1.60 -5.62
C HIS A 48 7.48 -1.51 -5.06
N VAL A 49 7.80 -0.43 -4.34
CA VAL A 49 9.11 -0.26 -3.70
C VAL A 49 9.39 -1.42 -2.73
N TRP A 50 8.39 -1.85 -1.97
CA TRP A 50 8.54 -2.94 -1.01
C TRP A 50 8.68 -4.31 -1.71
N GLN A 51 7.97 -4.53 -2.82
CA GLN A 51 8.16 -5.71 -3.66
C GLN A 51 9.59 -5.77 -4.21
N PHE A 52 10.12 -4.64 -4.71
CA PHE A 52 11.49 -4.55 -5.22
C PHE A 52 12.53 -4.76 -4.12
N ALA A 53 12.26 -4.29 -2.89
CA ALA A 53 13.08 -4.53 -1.70
C ALA A 53 13.00 -5.99 -1.17
N GLY A 54 12.25 -6.87 -1.83
CA GLY A 54 12.20 -8.30 -1.50
C GLY A 54 11.04 -8.73 -0.60
N ALA A 55 9.99 -7.92 -0.45
CA ALA A 55 8.77 -8.29 0.28
C ALA A 55 7.92 -9.30 -0.52
N LYS A 56 8.40 -10.55 -0.62
CA LYS A 56 7.78 -11.63 -1.41
C LYS A 56 6.31 -11.90 -1.08
N GLY A 57 5.89 -11.67 0.17
CA GLY A 57 4.49 -11.84 0.60
C GLY A 57 3.54 -10.74 0.11
N LEU A 58 4.06 -9.56 -0.21
CA LEU A 58 3.31 -8.45 -0.83
C LEU A 58 3.20 -8.65 -2.34
N SER A 59 4.24 -9.18 -2.98
CA SER A 59 4.23 -9.57 -4.40
C SER A 59 3.08 -10.53 -4.73
N THR A 60 2.91 -11.58 -3.93
CA THR A 60 1.83 -12.57 -4.12
C THR A 60 0.44 -11.96 -3.95
N LEU A 61 0.23 -11.10 -2.94
CA LEU A 61 -1.09 -10.51 -2.66
C LEU A 61 -1.48 -9.41 -3.65
N CYS A 62 -0.53 -8.58 -4.10
CA CYS A 62 -0.82 -7.58 -5.15
C CYS A 62 -1.19 -8.24 -6.49
N LEU A 63 -0.54 -9.38 -6.82
CA LEU A 63 -0.90 -10.19 -7.98
C LEU A 63 -2.31 -10.80 -7.84
N GLU A 64 -2.68 -11.30 -6.66
CA GLU A 64 -4.02 -11.86 -6.39
C GLU A 64 -5.13 -10.79 -6.37
N LEU A 65 -4.83 -9.56 -5.95
CA LEU A 65 -5.78 -8.45 -5.88
C LEU A 65 -5.94 -7.69 -7.21
N GLY A 66 -5.27 -8.12 -8.28
CA GLY A 66 -5.37 -7.49 -9.60
C GLY A 66 -4.86 -6.05 -9.63
N VAL A 67 -3.94 -5.68 -8.71
CA VAL A 67 -3.29 -4.37 -8.73
C VAL A 67 -2.33 -4.38 -9.92
N PRO A 68 -2.54 -3.55 -10.97
CA PRO A 68 -1.69 -3.57 -12.14
C PRO A 68 -0.28 -3.16 -11.75
N GLN A 69 0.70 -4.01 -12.04
CA GLN A 69 2.11 -3.65 -12.01
C GLN A 69 2.40 -2.87 -13.30
N VAL A 70 2.14 -1.56 -13.28
CA VAL A 70 2.57 -0.63 -14.34
C VAL A 70 3.90 -0.04 -13.96
#